data_AF-A0A7X9TTM2-F1
#
_entry.id   AF-A0A7X9TTM2-F1
#
_cell.length_a   1.000
_cell.length_b   1.000
_cell.length_c   1.000
_cell.angle_alpha   90.00
_cell.angle_beta   90.00
_cell.angle_gamma   90.00
#
_symmetry.space_group_name_H-M   'P 1'
#
loop_
_entity.id
_entity.type
_entity.pdbx_description
1 polymer ?
#
loop_
_entity_poly.entity_id
_entity_poly.type
_entity_poly.pdbx_seq_one_letter_code
_entity_poly.pdbx_strand_id
1 'polypeptide(L)'
;MEPLKNSIIGEFQEHGFVEALVPGNSSSLRVCVRVPIGADYPARLRSADALLPALIADLSAVEVMAARAVESAAPSKVFDIWIEPDGTASYTCGFFAGEMEDELVDVRRNQEGVLSMGG
;
A
#
# COMPACT_ATOMS: atom_id res chain seq x y z
N MET A 1 -13.05 -2.80 -10.31
CA MET A 1 -11.60 -3.05 -10.25
C MET A 1 -11.35 -4.47 -10.72
N GLU A 2 -10.32 -4.70 -11.53
CA GLU A 2 -9.95 -6.06 -11.94
C GLU A 2 -9.30 -6.82 -10.78
N PRO A 3 -9.41 -8.17 -10.74
CA PRO A 3 -8.74 -8.97 -9.71
C PRO A 3 -7.22 -8.85 -9.78
N LEU A 4 -6.57 -8.75 -8.61
CA LEU A 4 -5.12 -8.61 -8.44
C LEU A 4 -4.32 -9.66 -9.21
N LYS A 5 -4.82 -10.90 -9.27
CA LYS A 5 -4.19 -12.01 -10.02
C LYS A 5 -3.92 -11.69 -11.51
N ASN A 6 -4.66 -10.75 -12.10
CA ASN A 6 -4.49 -10.35 -13.50
C ASN A 6 -3.44 -9.23 -13.67
N SER A 7 -3.01 -8.64 -12.56
CA SER A 7 -2.08 -7.52 -12.49
C SER A 7 -0.78 -7.87 -11.77
N ILE A 8 -0.56 -9.16 -11.46
CA ILE A 8 0.66 -9.64 -10.81
C ILE A 8 1.85 -9.43 -11.76
N ILE A 9 2.90 -8.81 -11.23
CA ILE A 9 4.16 -8.54 -11.92
C ILE A 9 5.33 -9.33 -11.33
N GLY A 10 5.15 -9.90 -10.14
CA GLY A 10 6.16 -10.71 -9.48
C GLY A 10 5.57 -11.58 -8.38
N GLU A 11 6.04 -12.83 -8.31
CA GLU A 11 5.69 -13.76 -7.25
C GLU A 11 6.96 -14.15 -6.51
N PHE A 12 7.06 -13.74 -5.25
CA PHE A 12 8.24 -13.92 -4.41
C PHE A 12 7.93 -14.96 -3.35
N GLN A 13 7.67 -16.19 -3.79
CA GLN A 13 7.19 -17.28 -2.94
C GLN A 13 8.16 -17.59 -1.79
N GLU A 14 9.47 -17.53 -2.04
CA GLU A 14 10.51 -17.72 -1.01
C GLU A 14 10.51 -16.61 0.05
N HIS A 15 10.00 -15.42 -0.30
CA HIS A 15 9.87 -14.27 0.59
C HIS A 15 8.44 -14.09 1.13
N GLY A 16 7.51 -14.96 0.72
CA GLY A 16 6.14 -15.00 1.21
C GLY A 16 5.27 -13.81 0.79
N PHE A 17 5.42 -13.29 -0.43
CA PHE A 17 4.53 -12.24 -0.94
C PHE A 17 4.42 -12.24 -2.47
N VAL A 18 3.43 -11.53 -2.99
CA VAL A 18 3.30 -11.21 -4.42
C VAL A 18 3.21 -9.71 -4.63
N GLU A 19 3.58 -9.26 -5.82
CA GLU A 19 3.51 -7.87 -6.25
C GLU A 19 2.56 -7.75 -7.44
N ALA A 20 1.69 -6.74 -7.38
CA ALA A 20 0.80 -6.36 -8.46
C ALA A 20 0.88 -4.86 -8.75
N LEU A 21 0.62 -4.49 -10.00
CA LEU A 21 0.54 -3.10 -10.45
C LEU A 21 -0.92 -2.75 -10.73
N VAL A 22 -1.51 -1.89 -9.91
CA VAL A 22 -2.92 -1.50 -10.02
C VAL A 22 -3.05 -0.02 -10.38
N PRO A 23 -4.18 0.42 -10.96
CA PRO A 23 -4.44 1.85 -11.14
C PRO A 23 -4.53 2.55 -9.78
N GLY A 24 -3.73 3.59 -9.57
CA GLY A 24 -3.77 4.48 -8.40
C GLY A 24 -4.33 5.87 -8.73
N ASN A 25 -4.13 6.82 -7.81
CA ASN A 25 -4.47 8.23 -8.03
C ASN A 25 -3.47 8.86 -9.01
N SER A 26 -3.80 8.83 -10.31
CA SER A 26 -3.04 9.42 -11.43
C SER A 26 -1.72 8.75 -11.84
N SER A 27 -1.32 7.67 -11.16
CA SER A 27 -0.19 6.80 -11.53
C SER A 27 -0.56 5.33 -11.30
N SER A 28 0.32 4.43 -11.72
CA SER A 28 0.25 3.04 -11.28
C SER A 28 0.75 2.93 -9.83
N LEU A 29 0.13 2.05 -9.05
CA LEU A 29 0.42 1.80 -7.65
C LEU A 29 0.92 0.36 -7.50
N ARG A 30 2.04 0.18 -6.79
CA ARG A 30 2.53 -1.16 -6.46
C ARG A 30 1.82 -1.65 -5.21
N VAL A 31 1.22 -2.83 -5.31
CA VAL A 31 0.51 -3.49 -4.20
C VAL A 31 1.20 -4.82 -3.92
N CYS A 32 1.78 -4.92 -2.73
CA CYS A 32 2.38 -6.13 -2.21
C CYS A 32 1.37 -6.84 -1.31
N VAL A 33 1.09 -8.11 -1.57
CA VAL A 33 0.21 -8.93 -0.72
C VAL A 33 1.05 -9.98 -0.03
N ARG A 34 1.06 -9.97 1.31
CA ARG A 34 1.74 -10.99 2.10
C ARG A 34 0.99 -12.33 1.96
N VAL A 35 1.71 -13.34 1.49
CA VAL A 35 1.23 -14.72 1.35
C VAL A 35 2.25 -15.65 2.02
N PRO A 36 2.09 -15.92 3.32
CA PRO A 36 3.00 -16.81 4.05
C PRO A 36 3.10 -18.19 3.39
N ILE A 37 4.27 -18.82 3.51
CA ILE A 37 4.48 -20.17 2.97
C ILE A 37 3.45 -21.14 3.57
N GLY A 38 2.78 -21.89 2.69
CA GLY A 38 1.71 -22.83 3.07
C GLY A 38 0.33 -22.20 3.28
N ALA A 39 0.18 -20.89 3.08
CA ALA A 39 -1.14 -20.24 3.08
C ALA A 39 -1.96 -20.60 1.82
N ASP A 40 -3.29 -20.50 1.92
CA ASP A 40 -4.19 -20.58 0.78
C ASP A 40 -4.02 -19.33 -0.10
N TYR A 41 -3.13 -19.43 -1.09
CA TYR A 41 -2.78 -18.36 -2.01
C TYR A 41 -4.02 -17.76 -2.71
N PRO A 42 -4.91 -18.54 -3.34
CA PRO A 42 -6.13 -17.98 -3.93
C PRO A 42 -7.02 -17.24 -2.93
N ALA A 43 -7.16 -17.73 -1.70
CA ALA A 43 -7.94 -17.03 -0.67
C ALA A 43 -7.30 -15.70 -0.27
N ARG A 44 -5.96 -15.66 -0.14
CA ARG A 44 -5.23 -14.42 0.19
C ARG A 44 -5.41 -13.35 -0.86
N LEU A 45 -5.32 -13.68 -2.14
CA LEU A 45 -5.57 -12.72 -3.21
C LEU A 45 -7.02 -12.21 -3.19
N ARG A 46 -8.01 -13.07 -2.96
CA ARG A 46 -9.42 -12.63 -2.84
C ARG A 46 -9.66 -11.70 -1.66
N SER A 47 -9.01 -11.95 -0.53
CA SER A 47 -9.09 -11.05 0.64
C SER A 47 -8.45 -9.69 0.34
N ALA A 48 -7.29 -9.68 -0.33
CA ALA A 48 -6.64 -8.45 -0.76
C ALA A 48 -7.49 -7.67 -1.78
N ASP A 49 -8.09 -8.37 -2.76
CA ASP A 49 -9.03 -7.78 -3.73
C ASP A 49 -10.21 -7.09 -3.05
N ALA A 50 -10.75 -7.70 -1.98
CA ALA A 50 -11.86 -7.15 -1.23
C ALA A 50 -11.48 -5.89 -0.43
N LEU A 51 -10.22 -5.80 0.03
CA LEU A 51 -9.72 -4.67 0.82
C LEU A 51 -9.29 -3.49 -0.05
N LEU A 52 -8.73 -3.77 -1.23
CA LEU A 52 -8.08 -2.80 -2.10
C LEU A 52 -8.93 -1.56 -2.45
N PRO A 53 -10.26 -1.63 -2.66
CA PRO A 53 -11.06 -0.41 -2.89
C PRO A 53 -11.00 0.58 -1.73
N ALA A 54 -10.99 0.08 -0.49
CA ALA A 54 -10.87 0.93 0.70
C ALA A 54 -9.47 1.53 0.80
N LEU A 55 -8.42 0.74 0.49
CA LEU A 55 -7.04 1.23 0.51
C LEU A 55 -6.80 2.33 -0.53
N ILE A 56 -7.41 2.19 -1.71
CA ILE A 56 -7.35 3.22 -2.76
C ILE A 56 -8.10 4.49 -2.32
N ALA A 57 -9.23 4.34 -1.61
CA ALA A 57 -9.96 5.49 -1.08
C ALA A 57 -9.17 6.24 0.02
N ASP A 58 -8.29 5.55 0.75
CA ASP A 58 -7.46 6.13 1.80
C ASP A 58 -6.28 6.98 1.25
N LEU A 59 -5.88 6.79 -0.02
CA LEU A 59 -4.65 7.37 -0.59
C LEU A 59 -4.51 8.88 -0.33
N SER A 60 -5.56 9.67 -0.59
CA SER A 60 -5.51 11.12 -0.39
C SER A 60 -5.34 11.51 1.08
N ALA A 61 -5.94 10.76 2.01
CA ALA A 61 -5.80 11.01 3.44
C ALA A 61 -4.40 10.61 3.93
N VAL A 62 -3.88 9.50 3.42
CA VAL A 62 -2.52 9.02 3.67
C VAL A 62 -1.49 10.06 3.22
N GLU A 63 -1.61 10.59 1.99
CA GLU A 63 -0.67 11.59 1.45
C GLU A 63 -0.64 12.88 2.31
N VAL A 64 -1.83 13.35 2.74
CA VAL A 64 -1.95 14.52 3.63
C VAL A 64 -1.33 14.24 4.99
N MET A 65 -1.54 13.05 5.54
CA MET A 65 -1.00 12.67 6.84
C MET A 65 0.53 12.58 6.81
N ALA A 66 1.09 11.97 5.76
CA ALA A 66 2.54 11.88 5.57
C ALA A 66 3.20 13.26 5.44
N ALA A 67 2.64 14.16 4.63
CA ALA A 67 3.20 15.51 4.48
C ALA A 67 3.18 16.30 5.80
N ARG A 68 2.11 16.17 6.59
CA ARG A 68 2.00 16.81 7.91
C ARG A 68 2.98 16.25 8.93
N ALA A 69 3.24 14.94 8.90
CA ALA A 69 4.13 14.29 9.86
C ALA A 69 5.57 14.83 9.80
N VAL A 70 5.98 15.35 8.65
CA VAL A 70 7.30 15.93 8.42
C VAL A 70 7.26 17.45 8.14
N GLU A 71 6.12 18.10 8.41
CA GLU A 71 5.91 19.54 8.18
C GLU A 71 6.26 20.00 6.74
N SER A 72 6.13 19.10 5.76
CA SER A 72 6.48 19.40 4.37
C SER A 72 5.42 20.26 3.70
N ALA A 73 5.86 21.31 3.02
CA ALA A 73 5.03 22.12 2.13
C ALA A 73 4.79 21.44 0.77
N ALA A 74 5.59 20.44 0.41
CA ALA A 74 5.43 19.68 -0.82
C ALA A 74 4.42 18.53 -0.63
N PRO A 75 3.62 18.20 -1.67
CA PRO A 75 2.74 17.05 -1.60
C PRO A 75 3.55 15.75 -1.56
N SER A 76 3.15 14.83 -0.68
CA SER A 76 3.64 13.45 -0.74
C SER A 76 2.85 12.62 -1.76
N LYS A 77 3.40 11.47 -2.14
CA LYS A 77 2.74 10.47 -2.98
C LYS A 77 2.95 9.07 -2.43
N VAL A 78 1.89 8.27 -2.46
CA VAL A 78 1.96 6.84 -2.11
C VAL A 78 2.54 6.07 -3.30
N PHE A 79 3.54 5.23 -3.03
CA PHE A 79 4.17 4.37 -4.03
C PHE A 79 3.79 2.91 -3.86
N ASP A 80 3.78 2.47 -2.61
CA ASP A 80 3.59 1.08 -2.24
C ASP A 80 2.47 0.95 -1.22
N ILE A 81 1.66 -0.10 -1.40
CA ILE A 81 0.78 -0.62 -0.36
C ILE A 81 1.21 -2.05 -0.04
N TRP A 82 1.41 -2.34 1.23
CA TRP A 82 1.57 -3.70 1.74
C TRP A 82 0.29 -4.13 2.45
N ILE A 83 -0.26 -5.27 2.05
CA ILE A 83 -1.43 -5.89 2.68
C ILE A 83 -0.97 -7.11 3.46
N GLU A 84 -1.18 -7.08 4.76
CA GLU A 84 -0.79 -8.17 5.66
C GLU A 84 -1.91 -9.22 5.79
N PRO A 85 -1.59 -10.45 6.23
CA PRO A 85 -2.54 -11.57 6.25
C PRO A 85 -3.71 -11.35 7.22
N ASP A 86 -3.56 -10.46 8.20
CA ASP A 86 -4.62 -10.08 9.12
C ASP A 86 -5.56 -9.01 8.55
N GLY A 87 -5.28 -8.47 7.36
CA GLY A 87 -6.08 -7.41 6.73
C GLY A 87 -5.72 -6.01 7.20
N THR A 88 -4.65 -5.84 7.99
CA THR A 88 -3.98 -4.55 8.12
C THR A 88 -3.21 -4.21 6.84
N ALA A 89 -2.88 -2.93 6.68
CA ALA A 89 -2.07 -2.47 5.57
C ALA A 89 -1.08 -1.38 5.98
N SER A 90 0.00 -1.22 5.22
CA SER A 90 0.87 -0.06 5.29
C SER A 90 1.04 0.59 3.92
N TYR A 91 1.21 1.90 3.94
CA TYR A 91 1.45 2.74 2.78
C TYR A 91 2.83 3.37 2.95
N THR A 92 3.66 3.28 1.92
CA THR A 92 4.92 4.02 1.87
C THR A 92 4.74 5.23 0.98
N CYS A 93 4.98 6.40 1.55
CA CYS A 93 4.89 7.68 0.88
C CYS A 93 6.29 8.27 0.70
N GLY A 94 6.51 9.02 -0.37
CA GLY A 94 7.66 9.91 -0.46
C GLY A 94 7.32 11.20 -1.18
N PHE A 95 8.33 12.03 -1.40
CA PHE A 95 8.17 13.39 -1.90
C PHE A 95 9.00 13.54 -3.18
N PHE A 96 8.48 14.30 -4.15
CA PHE A 96 9.16 14.51 -5.44
C PHE A 96 9.69 15.93 -5.62
N ALA A 97 9.69 16.71 -4.54
CA ALA A 97 10.14 18.09 -4.54
C ALA A 97 10.41 18.56 -3.10
N GLY A 98 11.31 19.53 -2.98
CA GLY A 98 11.63 20.17 -1.71
C GLY A 98 12.67 19.41 -0.89
N GLU A 99 12.85 19.83 0.36
CA GLU A 99 13.92 19.32 1.24
C GLU A 99 13.72 17.85 1.65
N MET A 100 12.54 17.28 1.38
CA MET A 100 12.15 15.91 1.78
C MET A 100 12.16 14.91 0.60
N GLU A 101 12.75 15.24 -0.54
CA GLU A 101 12.72 14.40 -1.76
C GLU A 101 13.27 12.97 -1.54
N ASP A 102 14.20 12.80 -0.60
CA ASP A 102 14.80 11.50 -0.26
C ASP A 102 14.13 10.79 0.93
N GLU A 103 13.08 11.39 1.50
CA GLU A 103 12.46 10.92 2.74
C GLU A 103 11.23 10.05 2.47
N LEU A 104 11.17 8.92 3.17
CA LEU A 104 10.06 7.99 3.10
C LEU A 104 9.28 8.01 4.41
N VAL A 105 7.96 8.11 4.30
CA VAL A 105 7.05 8.16 5.43
C VAL A 105 6.05 7.03 5.32
N ASP A 106 6.01 6.19 6.36
CA ASP A 106 5.07 5.10 6.44
C ASP A 106 3.79 5.51 7.17
N VAL A 107 2.67 5.08 6.63
CA VAL A 107 1.34 5.18 7.24
C VAL A 107 0.76 3.78 7.36
N ARG A 108 0.09 3.47 8.47
CA ARG A 108 -0.55 2.17 8.70
C ARG A 108 -2.06 2.32 8.75
N ARG A 109 -2.76 1.28 8.33
CA ARG A 109 -4.21 1.11 8.44
C ARG A 109 -4.50 -0.16 9.24
N ASN A 110 -5.23 -0.02 10.33
CA ASN A 110 -5.66 -1.18 11.11
C ASN A 110 -6.87 -1.89 10.45
N GLN A 111 -7.33 -3.00 11.05
CA GLN A 111 -8.47 -3.77 10.52
C GLN A 111 -9.79 -2.99 10.52
N GLU A 112 -9.93 -2.02 11.43
CA GLU A 112 -11.10 -1.15 11.54
C GLU A 112 -11.09 0.00 10.51
N GLY A 113 -10.00 0.16 9.76
CA GLY A 113 -9.81 1.22 8.79
C GLY A 113 -9.33 2.55 9.37
N VAL A 114 -8.80 2.54 10.59
CA VAL A 114 -8.17 3.71 11.21
C VAL A 114 -6.74 3.84 10.71
N LEU A 115 -6.38 5.05 10.26
CA LEU A 115 -5.03 5.41 9.84
C LEU A 115 -4.18 5.93 11.02
N SER A 116 -2.91 5.56 11.03
CA SER A 116 -1.92 6.04 12.02
C SER A 116 -0.52 6.12 11.39
N MET A 117 0.38 6.91 11.96
CA MET A 117 1.78 6.92 11.52
C MET A 117 2.44 5.56 11.76
N GLY A 118 3.25 5.10 10.79
CA GLY A 118 4.18 4.00 10.97
C GLY A 118 5.32 4.46 11.87
N GLY A 119 5.55 3.72 12.96
CA GLY A 119 6.75 3.88 13.79
C GLY A 119 7.89 3.00 13.30
#